data_AF-W7S700-F1
#
_entry.id   AF-W7S700-F1
#
_cell.length_a   1.000
_cell.length_b   1.000
_cell.length_c   1.000
_cell.angle_alpha   90.00
_cell.angle_beta   90.00
_cell.angle_gamma   90.00
#
_symmetry.space_group_name_H-M   'P 1'
#
loop_
_entity.id
_entity.type
_entity.pdbx_description
1 polymer ?
#
loop_
_entity_poly.entity_id
_entity_poly.type
_entity_poly.pdbx_seq_one_letter_code
_entity_poly.pdbx_strand_id
1 'polypeptide(L)'
;MRTPMDIAGDNSGIVSTGDNAINIQLTAPPVRSQYRHQVERIAPLSLTDRSVELAELAAFCLAPTGGYAWWRANAWAGKSALMSTFVLNPPPGAAIVSFFVTARLAAQDDRNAFIDNVLEQLLALLGETVPPLLTASTREAHLLARLSDAAASCQARGQRLVLLVDGLDEDRGAHEHSIAALLPARLPSGLRVIVAGRPNPPIPEDVPSDHPLRDPAIVRTLAPSPMAQAIRREMERDLHRLLTGSATGQDLLGLVTASGGGLTAPDLAEITGLLPWQVKDCIGTVTGRSFSFRDPYFTPEGPAAYLLGHEELQVTAMELLGPSRLAAYRSRIRAWADRYRCLRWPAETPEYLLRGYFRMLAAAQDTPGMLSCVTDIHRQDRLLAVSGADADALTEIRTVRDLLASTTAPDLVALTKLAIHRDRLYDRNANVPVELPWPGPPWATTTAPSPQPAPSPSSTTA
;
A
#
# COMPACT_ATOMS: atom_id res chain seq x y z
N MET A 1 -9.18 -49.43 -37.10
CA MET A 1 -7.84 -49.78 -36.58
C MET A 1 -6.99 -48.53 -36.65
N ARG A 2 -6.39 -48.13 -35.52
CA ARG A 2 -5.48 -47.00 -35.25
C ARG A 2 -6.11 -45.61 -34.97
N THR A 3 -5.53 -45.03 -33.92
CA THR A 3 -5.87 -43.97 -32.96
C THR A 3 -5.55 -42.54 -33.45
N PRO A 4 -6.10 -41.49 -32.81
CA PRO A 4 -5.53 -40.14 -32.83
C PRO A 4 -4.45 -39.98 -31.74
N MET A 5 -3.43 -39.17 -32.03
CA MET A 5 -2.31 -38.82 -31.14
C MET A 5 -2.34 -37.31 -30.91
N ASP A 6 -2.45 -36.92 -29.64
CA ASP A 6 -2.36 -35.54 -29.15
C ASP A 6 -0.95 -34.96 -29.37
N ILE A 7 -0.87 -33.68 -29.74
CA ILE A 7 0.33 -32.85 -29.53
C ILE A 7 -0.11 -31.52 -28.92
N ALA A 8 0.45 -31.27 -27.74
CA ALA A 8 0.29 -30.10 -26.89
C ALA A 8 0.72 -28.80 -27.61
N GLY A 9 -0.07 -27.74 -27.42
CA GLY A 9 0.30 -26.38 -27.79
C GLY A 9 1.29 -25.81 -26.78
N ASP A 10 2.54 -25.65 -27.22
CA ASP A 10 3.55 -24.85 -26.53
C ASP A 10 3.41 -23.40 -27.02
N ASN A 11 3.06 -22.49 -26.12
CA ASN A 11 2.75 -21.11 -26.44
C ASN A 11 4.02 -20.26 -26.27
N SER A 12 4.93 -20.33 -27.26
CA SER A 12 6.07 -19.41 -27.39
C SER A 12 5.84 -18.50 -28.60
N GLY A 13 5.85 -17.17 -28.36
CA GLY A 13 5.72 -16.18 -29.42
C GLY A 13 6.98 -16.15 -30.28
N ILE A 14 6.89 -16.64 -31.52
CA ILE A 14 7.98 -16.59 -32.51
C ILE A 14 7.77 -15.34 -33.37
N VAL A 15 8.70 -14.39 -33.32
CA VAL A 15 8.88 -13.39 -34.37
C VAL A 15 9.97 -13.91 -35.31
N SER A 16 9.60 -14.27 -36.53
CA SER A 16 10.52 -14.75 -37.56
C SER A 16 10.96 -13.58 -38.44
N THR A 17 12.24 -13.23 -38.36
CA THR A 17 12.91 -12.39 -39.36
C THR A 17 14.14 -13.15 -39.87
N GLY A 18 14.08 -13.62 -41.11
CA GLY A 18 15.20 -14.01 -41.99
C GLY A 18 16.36 -14.84 -41.40
N ASP A 19 16.37 -16.14 -41.70
CA ASP A 19 17.51 -17.05 -41.85
C ASP A 19 18.65 -17.08 -40.81
N ASN A 20 18.41 -16.67 -39.57
CA ASN A 20 19.18 -17.15 -38.42
C ASN A 20 18.35 -17.03 -37.13
N ALA A 21 17.71 -18.12 -36.73
CA ALA A 21 16.95 -18.19 -35.48
C ALA A 21 17.90 -18.14 -34.27
N ILE A 22 18.23 -16.93 -33.81
CA ILE A 22 18.79 -16.72 -32.47
C ILE A 22 17.61 -16.75 -31.50
N ASN A 23 17.48 -17.84 -30.75
CA ASN A 23 16.45 -18.02 -29.75
C ASN A 23 16.80 -17.17 -28.52
N ILE A 24 16.43 -15.89 -28.52
CA ILE A 24 16.61 -15.01 -27.35
C ILE A 24 15.43 -15.25 -26.41
N GLN A 25 15.57 -16.20 -25.49
CA GLN A 25 14.71 -16.29 -24.31
C GLN A 25 14.98 -15.07 -23.44
N LEU A 26 14.18 -14.00 -23.63
CA LEU A 26 14.09 -12.89 -22.68
C LEU A 26 13.41 -13.41 -21.41
N THR A 27 14.18 -14.07 -20.55
CA THR A 27 13.77 -14.35 -19.18
C THR A 27 13.65 -13.01 -18.45
N ALA A 28 12.43 -12.65 -18.05
CA ALA A 28 12.25 -11.48 -17.20
C ALA A 28 13.12 -11.63 -15.94
N PRO A 29 13.75 -10.55 -15.45
CA PRO A 29 14.62 -10.64 -14.29
C PRO A 29 13.82 -11.07 -13.04
N PRO A 30 14.45 -11.78 -12.09
CA PRO A 30 13.81 -12.18 -10.84
C PRO A 30 13.33 -10.94 -10.07
N VAL A 31 12.20 -11.08 -9.39
CA VAL A 31 11.62 -9.99 -8.58
C VAL A 31 12.59 -9.58 -7.47
N ARG A 32 12.72 -8.27 -7.25
CA ARG A 32 13.41 -7.71 -6.07
C ARG A 32 12.39 -6.90 -5.29
N SER A 33 11.93 -7.45 -4.17
CA SER A 33 10.97 -6.70 -3.34
C SER A 33 11.65 -5.52 -2.67
N GLN A 34 11.01 -4.35 -2.79
CA GLN A 34 11.43 -3.12 -2.14
C GLN A 34 10.80 -2.95 -0.76
N TYR A 35 10.05 -3.95 -0.28
CA TYR A 35 9.29 -3.89 0.98
C TYR A 35 10.17 -3.63 2.20
N ARG A 36 11.46 -4.00 2.15
CA ARG A 36 12.41 -3.70 3.23
C ARG A 36 12.53 -2.20 3.51
N HIS A 37 12.58 -1.35 2.49
CA HIS A 37 12.65 0.10 2.66
C HIS A 37 11.42 0.66 3.37
N GLN A 38 10.28 0.01 3.20
CA GLN A 38 9.07 0.36 3.92
C GLN A 38 9.19 0.02 5.41
N VAL A 39 9.72 -1.15 5.75
CA VAL A 39 9.96 -1.55 7.15
C VAL A 39 10.98 -0.62 7.82
N GLU A 40 12.02 -0.18 7.10
CA GLU A 40 13.02 0.79 7.58
C GLU A 40 12.40 2.13 7.99
N ARG A 41 11.30 2.56 7.35
CA ARG A 41 10.57 3.78 7.72
C ARG A 41 9.71 3.63 8.97
N ILE A 42 9.28 2.41 9.28
CA ILE A 42 8.46 2.09 10.47
C ILE A 42 9.37 1.89 11.68
N ALA A 43 10.55 1.31 11.45
CA ALA A 43 11.45 0.91 12.51
C ALA A 43 11.98 2.11 13.32
N PRO A 44 12.03 2.00 14.66
CA PRO A 44 12.68 3.01 15.47
C PRO A 44 14.20 2.97 15.24
N LEU A 45 14.87 4.09 15.48
CA LEU A 45 16.34 4.18 15.45
C LEU A 45 16.99 3.25 16.50
N SER A 46 16.34 3.06 17.65
CA SER A 46 16.76 2.12 18.68
C SER A 46 15.56 1.54 19.42
N LEU A 47 15.65 0.25 19.75
CA LEU A 47 14.66 -0.47 20.55
C LEU A 47 15.27 -0.79 21.92
N THR A 48 14.74 -0.20 22.98
CA THR A 48 15.21 -0.41 24.37
C THR A 48 14.30 -1.36 25.13
N ASP A 49 14.87 -2.13 26.06
CA ASP A 49 14.14 -2.98 27.02
C ASP A 49 13.19 -4.02 26.39
N ARG A 50 13.58 -4.61 25.24
CA ARG A 50 12.79 -5.64 24.52
C ARG A 50 13.57 -6.92 24.18
N SER A 51 14.69 -7.16 24.87
CA SER A 51 15.55 -8.31 24.60
C SER A 51 14.85 -9.64 24.87
N VAL A 52 13.97 -9.69 25.88
CA VAL A 52 13.19 -10.89 26.24
C VAL A 52 12.22 -11.26 25.12
N GLU A 53 11.48 -10.28 24.61
CA GLU A 53 10.50 -10.50 23.55
C GLU A 53 11.16 -10.83 22.21
N LEU A 54 12.28 -10.19 21.89
CA LEU A 54 13.10 -10.56 20.72
C LEU A 54 13.63 -11.98 20.81
N ALA A 55 14.09 -12.41 22.00
CA ALA A 55 14.54 -13.77 22.22
C ALA A 55 13.39 -14.79 22.10
N GLU A 56 12.20 -14.45 22.58
CA GLU A 56 11.00 -15.29 22.41
C GLU A 56 10.60 -15.42 20.95
N LEU A 57 10.56 -14.30 20.20
CA LEU A 57 10.31 -14.32 18.76
C LEU A 57 11.32 -15.20 18.01
N ALA A 58 12.61 -15.07 18.35
CA ALA A 58 13.65 -15.89 17.74
C ALA A 58 13.50 -17.38 18.07
N ALA A 59 13.24 -17.72 19.33
CA ALA A 59 13.00 -19.09 19.75
C ALA A 59 11.78 -19.71 19.04
N PHE A 60 10.70 -18.94 18.87
CA PHE A 60 9.51 -19.36 18.14
C PHE A 60 9.82 -19.66 16.65
N CYS A 61 10.58 -18.79 15.99
CA CYS A 61 10.96 -18.99 14.58
C CYS A 61 11.79 -20.26 14.38
N LEU A 62 12.63 -20.62 15.36
CA LEU A 62 13.56 -21.75 15.29
C LEU A 62 13.01 -23.05 15.89
N ALA A 63 11.82 -23.01 16.50
CA ALA A 63 11.20 -24.18 17.10
C ALA A 63 11.01 -25.31 16.07
N PRO A 64 11.10 -26.60 16.46
CA PRO A 64 10.99 -27.72 15.53
C PRO A 64 9.59 -27.85 14.93
N THR A 65 8.54 -27.57 15.69
CA THR A 65 7.14 -27.63 15.26
C THR A 65 6.60 -26.26 14.87
N GLY A 66 5.73 -26.26 13.85
CA GLY A 66 5.05 -25.06 13.35
C GLY A 66 3.89 -24.62 14.19
N GLY A 67 3.54 -23.35 14.04
CA GLY A 67 2.44 -22.76 14.76
C GLY A 67 2.23 -21.30 14.42
N TYR A 68 1.22 -20.77 15.08
CA TYR A 68 0.92 -19.36 15.14
C TYR A 68 1.43 -18.78 16.46
N ALA A 69 1.85 -17.53 16.43
CA ALA A 69 2.01 -16.71 17.62
C ALA A 69 1.27 -15.39 17.40
N TRP A 70 0.42 -15.01 18.36
CA TRP A 70 -0.30 -13.75 18.32
C TRP A 70 0.15 -12.81 19.43
N TRP A 71 0.95 -11.82 19.06
CA TRP A 71 1.39 -10.75 19.94
C TRP A 71 0.30 -9.69 20.12
N ARG A 72 -0.32 -9.67 21.30
CA ARG A 72 -1.37 -8.73 21.66
C ARG A 72 -0.87 -7.67 22.61
N ALA A 73 -1.22 -6.43 22.31
CA ALA A 73 -0.92 -5.30 23.18
C ALA A 73 -1.88 -4.15 22.90
N ASN A 74 -2.14 -3.33 23.92
CA ASN A 74 -2.87 -2.09 23.73
C ASN A 74 -2.10 -1.13 22.80
N ALA A 75 -2.81 -0.08 22.38
CA ALA A 75 -2.21 1.10 21.77
C ALA A 75 -0.98 1.57 22.56
N TRP A 76 0.04 2.07 21.86
CA TRP A 76 1.29 2.56 22.48
C TRP A 76 2.08 1.56 23.33
N ALA A 77 1.95 0.25 23.07
CA ALA A 77 2.84 -0.74 23.69
C ALA A 77 4.18 -0.91 22.93
N GLY A 78 4.30 -0.37 21.73
CA GLY A 78 5.49 -0.53 20.87
C GLY A 78 5.50 -1.83 20.05
N LYS A 79 4.32 -2.35 19.65
CA LYS A 79 4.20 -3.56 18.81
C LYS A 79 4.93 -3.42 17.48
N SER A 80 4.55 -2.42 16.68
CA SER A 80 5.17 -2.18 15.37
C SER A 80 6.65 -1.89 15.47
N ALA A 81 7.11 -1.22 16.54
CA ALA A 81 8.52 -1.02 16.84
C ALA A 81 9.26 -2.35 17.08
N LEU A 82 8.72 -3.24 17.92
CA LEU A 82 9.27 -4.58 18.13
C LEU A 82 9.30 -5.40 16.83
N MET A 83 8.18 -5.46 16.10
CA MET A 83 8.04 -6.27 14.90
C MET A 83 8.95 -5.79 13.77
N SER A 84 8.99 -4.48 13.50
CA SER A 84 9.86 -3.89 12.49
C SER A 84 11.35 -4.09 12.81
N THR A 85 11.79 -3.88 14.05
CA THR A 85 13.17 -4.20 14.48
C THR A 85 13.49 -5.68 14.28
N PHE A 86 12.56 -6.59 14.59
CA PHE A 86 12.75 -8.03 14.39
C PHE A 86 12.87 -8.41 12.91
N VAL A 87 12.02 -7.84 12.03
CA VAL A 87 12.07 -8.05 10.58
C VAL A 87 13.40 -7.58 9.99
N LEU A 88 13.92 -6.43 10.46
CA LEU A 88 15.19 -5.90 9.97
C LEU A 88 16.41 -6.69 10.47
N ASN A 89 16.27 -7.41 11.59
CA ASN A 89 17.32 -8.18 12.26
C ASN A 89 16.84 -9.61 12.56
N PRO A 90 16.54 -10.42 11.52
CA PRO A 90 16.04 -11.78 11.72
C PRO A 90 17.12 -12.67 12.35
N PRO A 91 16.74 -13.65 13.19
CA PRO A 91 17.70 -14.62 13.70
C PRO A 91 18.24 -15.48 12.56
N PRO A 92 19.50 -15.95 12.63
CA PRO A 92 20.05 -16.89 11.67
C PRO A 92 19.16 -18.13 11.55
N GLY A 93 18.82 -18.52 10.32
CA GLY A 93 17.93 -19.66 10.07
C GLY A 93 16.46 -19.29 9.89
N ALA A 94 16.07 -18.01 10.03
CA ALA A 94 14.72 -17.53 9.69
C ALA A 94 14.75 -16.65 8.43
N ALA A 95 13.90 -16.98 7.45
CA ALA A 95 13.60 -16.12 6.31
C ALA A 95 12.24 -15.46 6.57
N ILE A 96 12.21 -14.14 6.73
CA ILE A 96 10.98 -13.40 7.09
C ILE A 96 10.37 -12.75 5.85
N VAL A 97 9.09 -12.99 5.64
CA VAL A 97 8.19 -12.21 4.78
C VAL A 97 7.28 -11.42 5.71
N SER A 98 7.17 -10.11 5.51
CA SER A 98 6.44 -9.25 6.42
C SER A 98 5.38 -8.42 5.73
N PHE A 99 4.30 -8.12 6.44
CA PHE A 99 3.32 -7.11 6.05
C PHE A 99 2.91 -6.28 7.26
N PHE A 100 3.01 -4.96 7.15
CA PHE A 100 2.56 -4.01 8.17
C PHE A 100 1.26 -3.39 7.69
N VAL A 101 0.15 -3.92 8.23
CA VAL A 101 -1.19 -3.36 8.01
C VAL A 101 -1.20 -2.00 8.67
N THR A 102 -1.20 -0.93 7.86
CA THR A 102 -1.31 0.42 8.40
C THR A 102 -1.88 1.38 7.38
N ALA A 103 -2.85 2.18 7.82
CA ALA A 103 -3.37 3.30 7.05
C ALA A 103 -2.31 4.39 6.75
N ARG A 104 -1.13 4.32 7.38
CA ARG A 104 -0.02 5.27 7.23
C ARG A 104 0.76 5.11 5.92
N LEU A 105 0.77 3.93 5.31
CA LEU A 105 1.53 3.63 4.09
C LEU A 105 0.55 3.26 2.97
N ALA A 106 0.83 3.74 1.76
CA ALA A 106 -0.11 3.85 0.64
C ALA A 106 -1.02 2.61 0.43
N ALA A 107 -2.32 2.73 0.74
CA ALA A 107 -3.33 1.69 0.48
C ALA A 107 -3.00 0.30 1.07
N GLN A 108 -2.17 0.23 2.12
CA GLN A 108 -1.75 -1.04 2.74
C GLN A 108 -2.57 -1.39 3.98
N ASP A 109 -3.88 -1.30 3.84
CA ASP A 109 -4.85 -1.55 4.89
C ASP A 109 -5.99 -2.47 4.44
N ASP A 110 -5.80 -3.14 3.29
CA ASP A 110 -6.77 -4.06 2.73
C ASP A 110 -6.14 -5.38 2.25
N ARG A 111 -7.03 -6.34 1.98
CA ARG A 111 -6.73 -7.69 1.50
C ARG A 111 -5.89 -7.72 0.22
N ASN A 112 -6.12 -6.81 -0.71
CA ASN A 112 -5.44 -6.82 -2.01
C ASN A 112 -3.99 -6.37 -1.84
N ALA A 113 -3.77 -5.33 -1.04
CA ALA A 113 -2.42 -4.88 -0.72
C ALA A 113 -1.61 -5.95 0.02
N PHE A 114 -2.24 -6.69 0.93
CA PHE A 114 -1.60 -7.84 1.56
C PHE A 114 -1.14 -8.87 0.52
N ILE A 115 -2.04 -9.31 -0.37
CA ILE A 115 -1.71 -10.28 -1.41
C ILE A 115 -0.55 -9.79 -2.28
N ASP A 116 -0.65 -8.58 -2.81
CA ASP A 116 0.30 -8.07 -3.79
C ASP A 116 1.71 -7.92 -3.18
N ASN A 117 1.83 -7.39 -1.95
CA ASN A 117 3.12 -7.19 -1.28
C ASN A 117 3.73 -8.49 -0.74
N VAL A 118 2.91 -9.42 -0.24
CA VAL A 118 3.42 -10.71 0.24
C VAL A 118 3.85 -11.59 -0.93
N LEU A 119 3.09 -11.60 -2.03
CA LEU A 119 3.43 -12.36 -3.22
C LEU A 119 4.74 -11.86 -3.85
N GLU A 120 4.95 -10.55 -3.94
CA GLU A 120 6.21 -9.97 -4.43
C GLU A 120 7.42 -10.46 -3.61
N GLN A 121 7.32 -10.45 -2.27
CA GLN A 121 8.37 -10.94 -1.39
C GLN A 121 8.63 -12.45 -1.55
N LEU A 122 7.57 -13.26 -1.70
CA LEU A 122 7.70 -14.70 -1.91
C LEU A 122 8.39 -15.03 -3.25
N LEU A 123 8.01 -14.33 -4.33
CA LEU A 123 8.66 -14.49 -5.63
C LEU A 123 10.13 -14.08 -5.58
N ALA A 124 10.45 -12.98 -4.89
CA ALA A 124 11.84 -12.56 -4.66
C ALA A 124 12.65 -13.62 -3.89
N LEU A 125 12.06 -14.27 -2.88
CA LEU A 125 12.69 -15.35 -2.13
C LEU A 125 12.91 -16.62 -2.96
N LEU A 126 12.03 -16.88 -3.93
CA LEU A 126 12.12 -18.02 -4.85
C LEU A 126 12.99 -17.72 -6.07
N GLY A 127 13.33 -16.45 -6.34
CA GLY A 127 14.02 -16.04 -7.57
C GLY A 127 13.12 -16.13 -8.80
N GLU A 128 11.81 -16.04 -8.62
CA GLU A 128 10.80 -16.15 -9.67
C GLU A 128 10.39 -14.77 -10.22
N THR A 129 9.73 -14.78 -11.37
CA THR A 129 9.13 -13.59 -12.01
C THR A 129 7.65 -13.49 -11.63
N VAL A 130 7.06 -12.29 -11.76
CA VAL A 130 5.62 -12.12 -11.54
C VAL A 130 4.84 -12.88 -12.62
N PRO A 131 3.90 -13.77 -12.25
CA PRO A 131 3.07 -14.45 -13.23
C PRO A 131 2.28 -13.44 -14.08
N PRO A 132 2.26 -13.57 -15.41
CA PRO A 132 1.66 -12.56 -16.31
C PRO A 132 0.13 -12.41 -16.17
N LEU A 133 -0.57 -13.34 -15.50
CA LEU A 133 -2.01 -13.26 -15.28
C LEU A 133 -2.42 -13.65 -13.84
N LEU A 134 -2.44 -12.66 -12.95
CA LEU A 134 -3.03 -12.80 -11.61
C LEU A 134 -4.43 -12.17 -11.60
N THR A 135 -5.44 -12.98 -11.90
CA THR A 135 -6.84 -12.56 -11.80
C THR A 135 -7.28 -12.49 -10.33
N ALA A 136 -8.26 -11.64 -10.00
CA ALA A 136 -8.77 -11.53 -8.64
C ALA A 136 -9.26 -12.88 -8.06
N SER A 137 -9.75 -13.80 -8.90
CA SER A 137 -10.20 -15.12 -8.50
C SER A 137 -9.08 -16.15 -8.27
N THR A 138 -7.88 -15.94 -8.81
CA THR A 138 -6.77 -16.90 -8.71
C THR A 138 -5.63 -16.46 -7.80
N ARG A 139 -5.62 -15.19 -7.39
CA ARG A 139 -4.59 -14.57 -6.57
C ARG A 139 -4.38 -15.24 -5.21
N GLU A 140 -5.45 -15.56 -4.50
CA GLU A 140 -5.37 -16.23 -3.20
C GLU A 140 -4.77 -17.64 -3.31
N ALA A 141 -5.23 -18.43 -4.29
CA ALA A 141 -4.68 -19.75 -4.53
C ALA A 141 -3.18 -19.69 -4.87
N HIS A 142 -2.75 -18.68 -5.64
CA HIS A 142 -1.35 -18.43 -5.93
C HIS A 142 -0.55 -18.07 -4.67
N LEU A 143 -1.09 -17.19 -3.80
CA LEU A 143 -0.45 -16.83 -2.55
C LEU A 143 -0.19 -18.06 -1.67
N LEU A 144 -1.21 -18.91 -1.47
CA LEU A 144 -1.10 -20.12 -0.66
C LEU A 144 -0.11 -21.14 -1.26
N ALA A 145 -0.10 -21.29 -2.58
CA ALA A 145 0.88 -22.12 -3.28
C ALA A 145 2.30 -21.60 -3.06
N ARG A 146 2.54 -20.29 -3.28
CA ARG A 146 3.86 -19.67 -3.11
C ARG A 146 4.35 -19.68 -1.66
N LEU A 147 3.46 -19.56 -0.68
CA LEU A 147 3.82 -19.76 0.74
C LEU A 147 4.36 -21.18 0.99
N SER A 148 3.72 -22.18 0.39
CA SER A 148 4.13 -23.58 0.51
C SER A 148 5.48 -23.83 -0.17
N ASP A 149 5.65 -23.32 -1.40
CA ASP A 149 6.89 -23.46 -2.17
C ASP A 149 8.07 -22.77 -1.48
N ALA A 150 7.86 -21.55 -0.98
CA ALA A 150 8.88 -20.80 -0.25
C ALA A 150 9.24 -21.49 1.08
N ALA A 151 8.26 -22.06 1.79
CA ALA A 151 8.51 -22.83 3.01
C ALA A 151 9.37 -24.07 2.75
N ALA A 152 9.05 -24.82 1.68
CA ALA A 152 9.84 -25.97 1.26
C ALA A 152 11.27 -25.59 0.84
N SER A 153 11.41 -24.50 0.06
CA SER A 153 12.71 -23.95 -0.35
C SER A 153 13.56 -23.50 0.84
N CYS A 154 12.97 -22.84 1.84
CA CYS A 154 13.66 -22.47 3.07
C CYS A 154 14.09 -23.72 3.85
N GLN A 155 13.19 -24.70 3.99
CA GLN A 155 13.48 -25.94 4.70
C GLN A 155 14.62 -26.73 4.05
N ALA A 156 14.68 -26.79 2.72
CA ALA A 156 15.79 -27.42 1.98
C ALA A 156 17.15 -26.74 2.25
N ARG A 157 17.14 -25.45 2.59
CA ARG A 157 18.33 -24.67 2.98
C ARG A 157 18.61 -24.69 4.49
N GLY A 158 17.91 -25.51 5.26
CA GLY A 158 18.02 -25.55 6.73
C GLY A 158 17.44 -24.31 7.42
N GLN A 159 16.60 -23.54 6.72
CA GLN A 159 15.94 -22.34 7.22
C GLN A 159 14.44 -22.60 7.45
N ARG A 160 13.77 -21.66 8.13
CA ARG A 160 12.32 -21.63 8.32
C ARG A 160 11.74 -20.37 7.67
N LEU A 161 10.62 -20.52 6.97
CA LEU A 161 9.87 -19.38 6.48
C LEU A 161 8.99 -18.83 7.59
N VAL A 162 9.00 -17.52 7.78
CA VAL A 162 8.19 -16.81 8.78
C VAL A 162 7.36 -15.76 8.05
N LEU A 163 6.04 -15.86 8.15
CA LEU A 163 5.12 -14.80 7.73
C LEU A 163 4.79 -13.94 8.95
N LEU A 164 5.18 -12.67 8.93
CA LEU A 164 4.89 -11.71 9.99
C LEU A 164 3.85 -10.68 9.52
N VAL A 165 2.74 -10.54 10.25
CA VAL A 165 1.70 -9.54 9.96
C VAL A 165 1.49 -8.66 11.18
N ASP A 166 1.91 -7.39 11.11
CA ASP A 166 1.69 -6.40 12.17
C ASP A 166 0.47 -5.54 11.87
N GLY A 167 -0.30 -5.18 12.90
CA GLY A 167 -1.49 -4.33 12.76
C GLY A 167 -2.72 -5.05 12.24
N LEU A 168 -2.88 -6.36 12.48
CA LEU A 168 -4.01 -7.13 11.94
C LEU A 168 -5.39 -6.56 12.35
N ASP A 169 -5.45 -5.81 13.45
CA ASP A 169 -6.63 -5.07 13.91
C ASP A 169 -6.96 -3.79 13.10
N GLU A 170 -6.02 -3.30 12.29
CA GLU A 170 -6.16 -2.11 11.43
C GLU A 170 -6.68 -2.46 10.02
N ASP A 171 -7.06 -3.73 9.78
CA ASP A 171 -7.61 -4.19 8.51
C ASP A 171 -8.99 -3.58 8.22
N ARG A 172 -9.07 -2.77 7.16
CA ARG A 172 -10.32 -2.13 6.73
C ARG A 172 -11.27 -3.08 6.01
N GLY A 173 -10.79 -4.23 5.55
CA GLY A 173 -11.58 -5.30 4.93
C GLY A 173 -12.25 -6.26 5.91
N ALA A 174 -12.06 -6.05 7.23
CA ALA A 174 -12.45 -6.99 8.29
C ALA A 174 -13.94 -7.38 8.33
N HIS A 175 -14.83 -6.64 7.68
CA HIS A 175 -16.28 -6.90 7.70
C HIS A 175 -16.76 -7.92 6.66
N GLU A 176 -16.03 -8.12 5.56
CA GLU A 176 -16.46 -9.05 4.50
C GLU A 176 -15.31 -9.92 3.96
N HIS A 177 -14.09 -9.39 3.88
CA HIS A 177 -12.95 -10.03 3.24
C HIS A 177 -11.66 -9.67 3.97
N SER A 178 -11.46 -10.23 5.16
CA SER A 178 -10.34 -9.89 6.03
C SER A 178 -9.00 -10.48 5.58
N ILE A 179 -7.91 -9.80 5.91
CA ILE A 179 -6.53 -10.32 5.83
C ILE A 179 -6.40 -11.54 6.75
N ALA A 180 -7.07 -11.52 7.90
CA ALA A 180 -7.05 -12.63 8.86
C ALA A 180 -7.56 -13.94 8.22
N ALA A 181 -8.60 -13.87 7.39
CA ALA A 181 -9.17 -15.03 6.68
C ALA A 181 -8.27 -15.57 5.56
N LEU A 182 -7.30 -14.79 5.05
CA LEU A 182 -6.30 -15.26 4.08
C LEU A 182 -5.18 -16.08 4.72
N LEU A 183 -5.00 -15.99 6.04
CA LEU A 183 -3.93 -16.72 6.70
C LEU A 183 -4.25 -18.23 6.68
N PRO A 184 -3.26 -19.10 6.41
CA PRO A 184 -3.51 -20.53 6.23
C PRO A 184 -3.88 -21.26 7.53
N ALA A 185 -5.12 -21.75 7.63
CA ALA A 185 -5.58 -22.56 8.76
C ALA A 185 -4.69 -23.80 9.00
N ARG A 186 -4.17 -24.40 7.92
CA ARG A 186 -3.21 -25.50 7.95
C ARG A 186 -1.87 -25.04 7.41
N LEU A 187 -0.90 -24.90 8.31
CA LEU A 187 0.44 -24.45 7.95
C LEU A 187 1.22 -25.55 7.20
N PRO A 188 1.83 -25.23 6.04
CA PRO A 188 2.84 -26.08 5.42
C PRO A 188 4.00 -26.35 6.38
N SER A 189 4.67 -27.50 6.20
CA SER A 189 5.91 -27.80 6.92
C SER A 189 6.93 -26.68 6.71
N GLY A 190 7.57 -26.25 7.79
CA GLY A 190 8.59 -25.20 7.74
C GLY A 190 8.06 -23.76 7.73
N LEU A 191 6.74 -23.53 7.68
CA LEU A 191 6.13 -22.21 7.84
C LEU A 191 5.83 -21.90 9.33
N ARG A 192 6.03 -20.64 9.70
CA ARG A 192 5.62 -20.03 10.98
C ARG A 192 4.82 -18.77 10.68
N VAL A 193 3.80 -18.49 11.48
CA VAL A 193 3.02 -17.26 11.34
C VAL A 193 3.05 -16.47 12.63
N ILE A 194 3.47 -15.22 12.55
CA ILE A 194 3.47 -14.26 13.65
C ILE A 194 2.48 -13.17 13.28
N VAL A 195 1.46 -12.96 14.11
CA VAL A 195 0.53 -11.85 13.96
C VAL A 195 0.64 -10.93 15.16
N ALA A 196 0.51 -9.64 14.94
CA ALA A 196 0.47 -8.64 16.00
C ALA A 196 -0.76 -7.75 15.84
N GLY A 197 -1.39 -7.43 16.97
CA GLY A 197 -2.54 -6.54 16.97
C GLY A 197 -3.07 -6.18 18.34
N ARG A 198 -4.16 -5.43 18.40
CA ARG A 198 -4.87 -5.10 19.64
C ARG A 198 -5.81 -6.24 20.05
N PRO A 199 -6.17 -6.33 21.34
CA PRO A 199 -7.22 -7.26 21.78
C PRO A 199 -8.61 -6.95 21.21
N ASN A 200 -8.86 -5.70 20.82
CA ASN A 200 -10.10 -5.22 20.22
C ASN A 200 -9.76 -4.43 18.94
N PRO A 201 -10.54 -4.57 17.84
CA PRO A 201 -11.70 -5.46 17.68
C PRO A 201 -11.35 -6.96 17.77
N PRO A 202 -12.34 -7.85 18.02
CA PRO A 202 -12.14 -9.29 18.03
C PRO A 202 -11.76 -9.80 16.63
N ILE A 203 -11.39 -11.08 16.55
CA ILE A 203 -11.14 -11.77 15.27
C ILE A 203 -12.39 -11.62 14.36
N PRO A 204 -12.22 -11.20 13.10
CA PRO A 204 -13.31 -11.12 12.12
C PRO A 204 -14.19 -12.38 12.04
N GLU A 205 -15.46 -12.20 11.68
CA GLU A 205 -16.44 -13.29 11.60
C GLU A 205 -16.18 -14.26 10.43
N ASP A 206 -15.52 -13.78 9.37
CA ASP A 206 -15.16 -14.56 8.19
C ASP A 206 -14.00 -15.55 8.44
N VAL A 207 -13.32 -15.47 9.59
CA VAL A 207 -12.30 -16.44 10.01
C VAL A 207 -12.96 -17.70 10.55
N PRO A 208 -12.72 -18.90 9.97
CA PRO A 208 -13.32 -20.16 10.42
C PRO A 208 -13.12 -20.47 11.90
N SER A 209 -14.05 -21.22 12.50
CA SER A 209 -14.03 -21.56 13.94
C SER A 209 -12.83 -22.43 14.34
N ASP A 210 -12.34 -23.25 13.42
CA ASP A 210 -11.19 -24.16 13.58
C ASP A 210 -9.85 -23.49 13.24
N HIS A 211 -9.85 -22.21 12.86
CA HIS A 211 -8.64 -21.49 12.51
C HIS A 211 -7.73 -21.28 13.74
N PRO A 212 -6.40 -21.49 13.64
CA PRO A 212 -5.46 -21.33 14.75
C PRO A 212 -5.49 -19.97 15.43
N LEU A 213 -5.89 -18.91 14.72
CA LEU A 213 -6.08 -17.57 15.29
C LEU A 213 -7.08 -17.53 16.45
N ARG A 214 -8.05 -18.46 16.49
CA ARG A 214 -9.04 -18.56 17.56
C ARG A 214 -8.54 -19.34 18.79
N ASP A 215 -7.37 -19.96 18.72
CA ASP A 215 -6.77 -20.68 19.84
C ASP A 215 -6.16 -19.69 20.86
N PRO A 216 -6.61 -19.64 22.13
CA PRO A 216 -6.02 -18.76 23.12
C PRO A 216 -4.54 -19.09 23.44
N ALA A 217 -4.06 -20.32 23.18
CA ALA A 217 -2.70 -20.75 23.49
C ALA A 217 -1.63 -20.06 22.63
N ILE A 218 -2.00 -19.50 21.47
CA ILE A 218 -1.06 -18.77 20.60
C ILE A 218 -0.82 -17.34 21.09
N VAL A 219 -1.66 -16.83 22.02
CA VAL A 219 -1.62 -15.43 22.42
C VAL A 219 -0.40 -15.17 23.31
N ARG A 220 0.33 -14.08 23.02
CA ARG A 220 1.44 -13.53 23.78
C ARG A 220 1.11 -12.08 24.13
N THR A 221 1.05 -11.77 25.41
CA THR A 221 0.72 -10.41 25.86
C THR A 221 2.00 -9.60 25.96
N LEU A 222 2.10 -8.53 25.19
CA LEU A 222 3.22 -7.60 25.26
C LEU A 222 2.93 -6.54 26.34
N ALA A 223 3.80 -6.47 27.34
CA ALA A 223 3.71 -5.44 28.37
C ALA A 223 3.89 -4.03 27.76
N PRO A 224 3.20 -2.99 28.27
CA PRO A 224 3.40 -1.62 27.80
C PRO A 224 4.87 -1.18 27.90
N SER A 225 5.40 -0.52 26.86
CA SER A 225 6.76 0.04 26.90
C SER A 225 6.77 1.39 27.63
N PRO A 226 7.62 1.60 28.65
CA PRO A 226 7.78 2.91 29.29
C PRO A 226 8.18 4.01 28.31
N MET A 227 9.04 3.69 27.34
CA MET A 227 9.44 4.61 26.27
C MET A 227 8.26 4.98 25.38
N ALA A 228 7.47 3.99 24.94
CA ALA A 228 6.29 4.26 24.13
C ALA A 228 5.24 5.11 24.89
N GLN A 229 5.10 4.92 26.21
CA GLN A 229 4.24 5.75 27.06
C GLN A 229 4.79 7.17 27.27
N ALA A 230 6.11 7.37 27.28
CA ALA A 230 6.71 8.69 27.32
C ALA A 230 6.44 9.44 26.00
N ILE A 231 6.70 8.79 24.85
CA ILE A 231 6.41 9.34 23.52
C ILE A 231 4.92 9.69 23.39
N ARG A 232 4.02 8.80 23.81
CA ARG A 232 2.58 9.06 23.83
C ARG A 232 2.24 10.35 24.59
N ARG A 233 2.72 10.48 25.83
CA ARG A 233 2.43 11.64 26.68
C ARG A 233 2.98 12.94 26.09
N GLU A 234 4.11 12.89 25.39
CA GLU A 234 4.65 14.05 24.67
C GLU A 234 3.78 14.42 23.48
N MET A 235 3.40 13.45 22.64
CA MET A 235 2.55 13.70 21.48
C MET A 235 1.16 14.20 21.86
N GLU A 236 0.58 13.68 22.94
CA GLU A 236 -0.68 14.20 23.49
C GLU A 236 -0.52 15.65 23.96
N ARG A 237 0.59 16.02 24.61
CA ARG A 237 0.84 17.42 25.02
C ARG A 237 0.98 18.35 23.83
N ASP A 238 1.70 17.94 22.79
CA ASP A 238 1.84 18.70 21.56
C ASP A 238 0.50 18.92 20.87
N LEU A 239 -0.34 17.87 20.81
CA LEU A 239 -1.70 17.94 20.28
C LEU A 239 -2.54 18.97 21.07
N HIS A 240 -2.51 18.90 22.40
CA HIS A 240 -3.20 19.87 23.25
C HIS A 240 -2.68 21.29 23.01
N ARG A 241 -1.37 21.48 22.88
CA ARG A 241 -0.75 22.78 22.60
C ARG A 241 -1.21 23.37 21.27
N LEU A 242 -1.40 22.55 20.23
CA LEU A 242 -1.96 22.99 18.95
C LEU A 242 -3.43 23.36 19.09
N LEU A 243 -4.21 22.54 19.80
CA LEU A 243 -5.64 22.78 20.02
C LEU A 243 -5.93 24.04 20.84
N THR A 244 -5.08 24.37 21.81
CA THR A 244 -5.22 25.57 22.65
C THR A 244 -4.34 26.73 22.18
N GLY A 245 -3.59 26.53 21.10
CA GLY A 245 -2.60 27.48 20.58
C GLY A 245 -3.20 28.51 19.63
N SER A 246 -2.39 28.98 18.70
CA SER A 246 -2.80 29.96 17.69
C SER A 246 -3.90 29.41 16.77
N ALA A 247 -4.69 30.32 16.18
CA ALA A 247 -5.69 29.96 15.17
C ALA A 247 -5.06 29.18 14.00
N THR A 248 -3.84 29.53 13.59
CA THR A 248 -3.06 28.80 12.59
C THR A 248 -2.79 27.35 13.00
N GLY A 249 -2.33 27.11 14.23
CA GLY A 249 -2.08 25.75 14.71
C GLY A 249 -3.34 24.90 14.78
N GLN A 250 -4.45 25.51 15.22
CA GLN A 250 -5.76 24.85 15.26
C GLN A 250 -6.27 24.51 13.85
N ASP A 251 -6.12 25.43 12.90
CA ASP A 251 -6.51 25.24 11.51
C ASP A 251 -5.72 24.11 10.84
N LEU A 252 -4.39 24.11 11.00
CA LEU A 252 -3.53 23.09 10.39
C LEU A 252 -3.80 21.71 10.98
N LEU A 253 -3.90 21.60 12.31
CA LEU A 253 -4.27 20.34 12.97
C LEU A 253 -5.66 19.89 12.52
N GLY A 254 -6.63 20.81 12.47
CA GLY A 254 -7.99 20.54 12.05
C GLY A 254 -8.08 20.00 10.63
N LEU A 255 -7.35 20.61 9.69
CA LEU A 255 -7.29 20.18 8.30
C LEU A 255 -6.62 18.81 8.14
N VAL A 256 -5.44 18.60 8.73
CA VAL A 256 -4.73 17.29 8.66
C VAL A 256 -5.58 16.19 9.29
N THR A 257 -6.25 16.47 10.41
CA THR A 257 -7.13 15.50 11.07
C THR A 257 -8.37 15.22 10.21
N ALA A 258 -9.03 16.26 9.71
CA ALA A 258 -10.24 16.12 8.90
C ALA A 258 -9.98 15.41 7.57
N SER A 259 -8.80 15.61 6.98
CA SER A 259 -8.38 15.01 5.72
C SER A 259 -7.99 13.54 5.85
N GLY A 260 -7.74 13.05 7.08
CA GLY A 260 -7.12 11.76 7.33
C GLY A 260 -5.63 11.72 6.95
N GLY A 261 -4.98 12.88 6.93
CA GLY A 261 -3.65 13.12 6.38
C GLY A 261 -3.61 13.25 4.86
N GLY A 262 -2.41 13.24 4.28
CA GLY A 262 -2.22 13.30 2.82
C GLY A 262 -2.15 14.71 2.23
N LEU A 263 -2.34 15.76 3.04
CA LEU A 263 -2.17 17.15 2.61
C LEU A 263 -0.70 17.58 2.72
N THR A 264 -0.16 18.18 1.67
CA THR A 264 1.21 18.70 1.64
C THR A 264 1.27 20.14 2.16
N ALA A 265 2.48 20.69 2.34
CA ALA A 265 2.62 22.10 2.77
C ALA A 265 2.00 23.09 1.78
N PRO A 266 2.18 22.92 0.45
CA PRO A 266 1.45 23.71 -0.55
C PRO A 266 -0.08 23.58 -0.45
N ASP A 267 -0.61 22.37 -0.23
CA ASP A 267 -2.06 22.16 -0.12
C ASP A 267 -2.64 22.90 1.08
N LEU A 268 -2.00 22.76 2.24
CA LEU A 268 -2.41 23.45 3.46
C LEU A 268 -2.33 24.97 3.29
N ALA A 269 -1.29 25.47 2.62
CA ALA A 269 -1.15 26.89 2.30
C ALA A 269 -2.31 27.38 1.43
N GLU A 270 -2.72 26.63 0.41
CA GLU A 270 -3.84 27.02 -0.45
C GLU A 270 -5.21 26.97 0.27
N ILE A 271 -5.44 25.99 1.14
CA ILE A 271 -6.71 25.86 1.89
C ILE A 271 -6.81 26.93 2.99
N THR A 272 -5.69 27.34 3.58
CA THR A 272 -5.65 28.31 4.69
C THR A 272 -5.40 29.74 4.25
N GLY A 273 -4.88 29.95 3.03
CA GLY A 273 -4.40 31.25 2.57
C GLY A 273 -3.05 31.67 3.18
N LEU A 274 -2.36 30.75 3.86
CA LEU A 274 -1.04 30.98 4.44
C LEU A 274 0.07 30.86 3.39
N LEU A 275 1.27 31.34 3.72
CA LEU A 275 2.46 31.07 2.93
C LEU A 275 3.03 29.67 3.28
N PRO A 276 3.59 28.91 2.31
CA PRO A 276 4.13 27.58 2.57
C PRO A 276 5.18 27.52 3.69
N TRP A 277 5.98 28.58 3.87
CA TRP A 277 6.95 28.64 4.96
C TRP A 277 6.29 28.79 6.34
N GLN A 278 5.13 29.46 6.44
CA GLN A 278 4.38 29.60 7.71
C GLN A 278 3.76 28.27 8.11
N VAL A 279 3.27 27.50 7.14
CA VAL A 279 2.82 26.12 7.35
C VAL A 279 3.99 25.26 7.85
N LYS A 280 5.14 25.32 7.16
CA LYS A 280 6.34 24.58 7.56
C LYS A 280 6.88 25.00 8.92
N ASP A 281 6.78 26.26 9.31
CA ASP A 281 7.25 26.75 10.61
C ASP A 281 6.28 26.38 11.74
N CYS A 282 4.97 26.51 11.52
CA CYS A 282 3.96 26.13 12.51
C CYS A 282 3.93 24.62 12.75
N ILE A 283 4.03 23.82 11.69
CA ILE A 283 4.15 22.37 11.85
C ILE A 283 5.57 22.08 12.37
N GLY A 284 6.60 22.74 11.80
CA GLY A 284 8.00 22.82 12.20
C GLY A 284 8.28 22.80 13.70
N THR A 285 7.69 23.78 14.38
CA THR A 285 7.80 24.01 15.82
C THR A 285 7.17 22.91 16.67
N VAL A 286 6.33 22.06 16.07
CA VAL A 286 5.71 20.87 16.68
C VAL A 286 6.24 19.55 16.06
N THR A 287 6.95 19.62 14.94
CA THR A 287 7.33 18.48 14.05
C THR A 287 8.48 17.60 14.52
N GLY A 288 8.86 17.64 15.78
CA GLY A 288 9.73 16.57 16.23
C GLY A 288 9.03 15.20 16.20
N ARG A 289 7.75 15.16 16.60
CA ARG A 289 7.18 13.94 17.20
C ARG A 289 5.70 13.70 16.92
N SER A 290 4.90 14.76 16.73
CA SER A 290 3.44 14.65 16.58
C SER A 290 2.95 14.56 15.13
N PHE A 291 3.70 15.11 14.19
CA PHE A 291 3.45 14.96 12.76
C PHE A 291 4.51 14.04 12.14
N SER A 292 4.07 13.18 11.23
CA SER A 292 4.92 12.40 10.36
C SER A 292 4.73 12.81 8.90
N PHE A 293 5.65 12.36 8.05
CA PHE A 293 5.69 12.68 6.64
C PHE A 293 5.50 11.41 5.81
N ARG A 294 4.67 11.52 4.77
CA ARG A 294 4.49 10.49 3.75
C ARG A 294 5.03 11.00 2.42
N ASP A 295 5.77 10.14 1.72
CA ASP A 295 6.24 10.48 0.38
C ASP A 295 5.06 10.49 -0.60
N PRO A 296 5.08 11.39 -1.59
CA PRO A 296 4.10 11.41 -2.67
C PRO A 296 4.00 10.06 -3.40
N TYR A 297 2.79 9.69 -3.83
CA TYR A 297 2.52 8.43 -4.50
C TYR A 297 2.86 8.47 -5.98
N PHE A 298 2.52 9.57 -6.67
CA PHE A 298 2.69 9.66 -8.11
C PHE A 298 4.02 10.26 -8.55
N THR A 299 4.57 11.17 -7.76
CA THR A 299 5.78 11.92 -8.08
C THR A 299 6.81 11.74 -6.97
N PRO A 300 7.74 10.78 -7.05
CA PRO A 300 8.69 10.49 -5.96
C PRO A 300 9.51 11.70 -5.46
N GLU A 301 9.67 12.75 -6.28
CA GLU A 301 10.37 14.01 -5.95
C GLU A 301 9.45 15.12 -5.40
N GLY A 302 8.15 14.87 -5.29
CA GLY A 302 7.15 15.82 -4.83
C GLY A 302 7.23 16.14 -3.33
N PRO A 303 6.49 17.17 -2.87
CA PRO A 303 6.47 17.52 -1.46
C PRO A 303 5.83 16.43 -0.61
N ALA A 304 6.47 16.11 0.53
CA ALA A 304 5.92 15.15 1.47
C ALA A 304 4.59 15.62 2.08
N ALA A 305 3.66 14.70 2.20
CA ALA A 305 2.35 14.91 2.80
C ALA A 305 2.39 14.76 4.32
N TYR A 306 1.66 15.60 5.04
CA TYR A 306 1.53 15.56 6.49
C TYR A 306 0.52 14.51 6.95
N LEU A 307 0.88 13.85 8.04
CA LEU A 307 0.07 12.91 8.79
C LEU A 307 0.25 13.15 10.29
N LEU A 308 -0.72 12.75 11.09
CA LEU A 308 -0.49 12.59 12.51
C LEU A 308 0.39 11.35 12.74
N GLY A 309 1.39 11.49 13.61
CA GLY A 309 2.47 10.52 13.79
C GLY A 309 2.01 9.15 14.24
N HIS A 310 0.80 9.06 14.83
CA HIS A 310 0.18 7.83 15.29
C HIS A 310 -1.32 7.79 14.99
N GLU A 311 -1.84 6.60 14.72
CA GLU A 311 -3.28 6.39 14.49
C GLU A 311 -4.09 6.77 15.73
N GLU A 312 -3.60 6.43 16.92
CA GLU A 312 -4.28 6.81 18.15
C GLU A 312 -4.26 8.32 18.39
N LEU A 313 -3.25 9.03 17.86
CA LEU A 313 -3.24 10.49 17.85
C LEU A 313 -4.32 11.04 16.91
N GLN A 314 -4.52 10.40 15.76
CA GLN A 314 -5.61 10.74 14.82
C GLN A 314 -6.98 10.55 15.47
N VAL A 315 -7.22 9.43 16.15
CA VAL A 315 -8.47 9.19 16.89
C VAL A 315 -8.66 10.23 17.99
N THR A 316 -7.63 10.47 18.81
CA THR A 316 -7.66 11.48 19.88
C THR A 316 -7.94 12.88 19.34
N ALA A 317 -7.29 13.26 18.23
CA ALA A 317 -7.53 14.55 17.58
C ALA A 317 -8.97 14.67 17.06
N MET A 318 -9.52 13.60 16.47
CA MET A 318 -10.91 13.57 16.01
C MET A 318 -11.89 13.74 17.18
N GLU A 319 -11.65 13.05 18.29
CA GLU A 319 -12.47 13.15 19.52
C GLU A 319 -12.42 14.57 20.10
N LEU A 320 -11.22 15.14 20.25
CA LEU A 320 -11.02 16.47 20.83
C LEU A 320 -11.56 17.60 19.94
N LEU A 321 -11.46 17.49 18.62
CA LEU A 321 -12.05 18.46 17.68
C LEU A 321 -13.58 18.36 17.66
N GLY A 322 -14.11 17.15 17.81
CA GLY A 322 -15.53 16.87 17.77
C GLY A 322 -16.14 16.97 16.36
N PRO A 323 -17.37 16.44 16.18
CA PRO A 323 -17.98 16.29 14.86
C PRO A 323 -18.22 17.62 14.13
N SER A 324 -18.62 18.68 14.85
CA SER A 324 -18.94 19.97 14.24
C SER A 324 -17.72 20.67 13.65
N ARG A 325 -16.57 20.68 14.35
CA ARG A 325 -15.35 21.28 13.82
C ARG A 325 -14.78 20.46 12.67
N LEU A 326 -14.78 19.13 12.80
CA LEU A 326 -14.38 18.24 11.71
C LEU A 326 -15.23 18.46 10.45
N ALA A 327 -16.54 18.60 10.60
CA ALA A 327 -17.43 18.92 9.48
C ALA A 327 -17.05 20.25 8.81
N ALA A 328 -16.77 21.29 9.59
CA ALA A 328 -16.34 22.59 9.05
C ALA A 328 -15.02 22.51 8.27
N TYR A 329 -14.03 21.76 8.77
CA TYR A 329 -12.78 21.53 8.03
C TYR A 329 -12.98 20.69 6.77
N ARG A 330 -13.82 19.64 6.81
CA ARG A 330 -14.19 18.87 5.61
C ARG A 330 -14.91 19.73 4.57
N SER A 331 -15.75 20.68 5.00
CA SER A 331 -16.38 21.64 4.10
C SER A 331 -15.36 22.56 3.42
N ARG A 332 -14.30 22.99 4.11
CA ARG A 332 -13.19 23.75 3.49
C ARG A 332 -12.46 22.93 2.43
N ILE A 333 -12.17 21.66 2.73
CA ILE A 333 -11.54 20.72 1.77
C ILE A 333 -12.45 20.51 0.55
N ARG A 334 -13.77 20.36 0.75
CA ARG A 334 -14.74 20.25 -0.35
C ARG A 334 -14.77 21.50 -1.22
N ALA A 335 -14.81 22.68 -0.60
CA ALA A 335 -14.78 23.94 -1.33
C ALA A 335 -13.47 24.09 -2.15
N TRP A 336 -12.35 23.61 -1.64
CA TRP A 336 -11.10 23.53 -2.39
C TRP A 336 -11.19 22.56 -3.57
N ALA A 337 -11.71 21.36 -3.37
CA ALA A 337 -11.95 20.39 -4.44
C ALA A 337 -12.89 20.94 -5.53
N ASP A 338 -13.95 21.66 -5.14
CA ASP A 338 -14.90 22.28 -6.06
C ASP A 338 -14.23 23.35 -6.95
N ARG A 339 -13.24 24.11 -6.44
CA ARG A 339 -12.46 25.05 -7.28
C ARG A 339 -11.70 24.31 -8.38
N TYR A 340 -11.02 23.22 -8.03
CA TYR A 340 -10.29 22.40 -9.02
C TYR A 340 -11.24 21.72 -10.00
N ARG A 341 -12.43 21.29 -9.53
CA ARG A 341 -13.49 20.77 -10.40
C ARG A 341 -13.96 21.81 -11.42
N CYS A 342 -14.18 23.05 -11.00
CA CYS A 342 -14.53 24.15 -11.91
C CYS A 342 -13.44 24.42 -12.96
N LEU A 343 -12.17 24.20 -12.60
CA LEU A 343 -11.02 24.29 -13.51
C LEU A 343 -10.78 23.01 -14.33
N ARG A 344 -11.64 21.99 -14.20
CA ARG A 344 -11.55 20.69 -14.87
C ARG A 344 -10.24 19.95 -14.58
N TRP A 345 -9.77 20.01 -13.34
CA TRP A 345 -8.63 19.22 -12.84
C TRP A 345 -7.36 19.44 -13.69
N PRO A 346 -6.77 20.64 -13.67
CA PRO A 346 -5.59 20.98 -14.45
C PRO A 346 -4.36 20.13 -14.08
N ALA A 347 -3.27 20.27 -14.84
CA ALA A 347 -2.05 19.47 -14.63
C ALA A 347 -1.48 19.62 -13.21
N GLU A 348 -1.65 20.80 -12.61
CA GLU A 348 -1.20 21.15 -11.27
C GLU A 348 -2.14 20.62 -10.16
N THR A 349 -3.12 19.77 -10.48
CA THR A 349 -4.04 19.20 -9.50
C THR A 349 -3.27 18.45 -8.40
N PRO A 350 -3.44 18.83 -7.13
CA PRO A 350 -2.85 18.14 -5.99
C PRO A 350 -3.21 16.67 -5.92
N GLU A 351 -2.23 15.84 -5.60
CA GLU A 351 -2.42 14.38 -5.43
C GLU A 351 -3.52 14.06 -4.43
N TYR A 352 -3.63 14.86 -3.36
CA TYR A 352 -4.69 14.68 -2.36
C TYR A 352 -6.08 14.71 -3.01
N LEU A 353 -6.36 15.64 -3.93
CA LEU A 353 -7.66 15.74 -4.59
C LEU A 353 -7.96 14.56 -5.53
N LEU A 354 -6.91 13.93 -6.05
CA LEU A 354 -7.02 12.76 -6.92
C LEU A 354 -7.19 11.46 -6.13
N ARG A 355 -6.70 11.36 -4.88
CA ARG A 355 -6.73 10.09 -4.12
C ARG A 355 -7.22 10.24 -2.67
N GLY A 356 -6.61 11.13 -1.90
CA GLY A 356 -6.92 11.35 -0.49
C GLY A 356 -8.34 11.85 -0.24
N TYR A 357 -8.85 12.72 -1.13
CA TYR A 357 -10.18 13.32 -1.03
C TYR A 357 -11.29 12.27 -1.15
N PHE A 358 -11.21 11.35 -2.13
CA PHE A 358 -12.18 10.25 -2.24
C PHE A 358 -12.20 9.39 -0.99
N ARG A 359 -11.02 9.08 -0.42
CA ARG A 359 -10.91 8.30 0.83
C ARG A 359 -11.53 9.02 2.03
N MET A 360 -11.33 10.34 2.13
CA MET A 360 -11.96 11.16 3.17
C MET A 360 -13.49 11.11 3.06
N LEU A 361 -14.03 11.19 1.84
CA LEU A 361 -15.47 11.08 1.58
C LEU A 361 -16.00 9.68 1.94
N ALA A 362 -15.29 8.62 1.55
CA ALA A 362 -15.64 7.24 1.88
C ALA A 362 -15.66 7.00 3.40
N ALA A 363 -14.64 7.46 4.12
CA ALA A 363 -14.58 7.37 5.58
C ALA A 363 -15.70 8.17 6.29
N ALA A 364 -16.20 9.23 5.64
CA ALA A 364 -17.35 10.00 6.10
C ALA A 364 -18.70 9.46 5.60
N GLN A 365 -18.71 8.39 4.81
CA GLN A 365 -19.89 7.86 4.10
C GLN A 365 -20.64 8.93 3.29
N ASP A 366 -19.92 9.89 2.71
CA ASP A 366 -20.50 10.94 1.86
C ASP A 366 -20.71 10.43 0.43
N THR A 367 -21.76 9.62 0.25
CA THR A 367 -22.13 9.03 -1.04
C THR A 367 -22.31 10.07 -2.15
N PRO A 368 -23.00 11.22 -1.94
CA PRO A 368 -23.09 12.27 -2.96
C PRO A 368 -21.71 12.81 -3.40
N GLY A 369 -20.81 13.05 -2.44
CA GLY A 369 -19.44 13.48 -2.73
C GLY A 369 -18.67 12.44 -3.54
N MET A 370 -18.74 11.17 -3.13
CA MET A 370 -18.07 10.07 -3.82
C MET A 370 -18.59 9.90 -5.24
N LEU A 371 -19.92 9.96 -5.44
CA LEU A 371 -20.54 9.93 -6.76
C LEU A 371 -20.00 11.04 -7.65
N SER A 372 -19.92 12.27 -7.14
CA SER A 372 -19.35 13.39 -7.90
C SER A 372 -17.91 13.14 -8.34
N CYS A 373 -17.09 12.44 -7.54
CA CYS A 373 -15.70 12.14 -7.91
C CYS A 373 -15.61 11.09 -9.02
N VAL A 374 -16.43 10.04 -8.95
CA VAL A 374 -16.36 8.89 -9.87
C VAL A 374 -17.15 9.10 -11.15
N THR A 375 -18.04 10.09 -11.21
CA THR A 375 -18.73 10.49 -12.45
C THR A 375 -18.08 11.70 -13.13
N ASP A 376 -16.96 12.20 -12.62
CA ASP A 376 -16.23 13.31 -13.24
C ASP A 376 -15.19 12.79 -14.25
N ILE A 377 -15.53 12.97 -15.52
CA ILE A 377 -14.70 12.61 -16.67
C ILE A 377 -13.32 13.25 -16.62
N HIS A 378 -13.25 14.54 -16.30
CA HIS A 378 -12.00 15.28 -16.31
C HIS A 378 -11.10 14.83 -15.16
N ARG A 379 -11.69 14.46 -14.01
CA ARG A 379 -10.93 13.86 -12.91
C ARG A 379 -10.37 12.50 -13.29
N GLN A 380 -11.17 11.65 -13.94
CA GLN A 380 -10.74 10.34 -14.43
C GLN A 380 -9.58 10.46 -15.42
N ASP A 381 -9.65 11.40 -16.36
CA ASP A 381 -8.60 11.66 -17.34
C ASP A 381 -7.33 12.20 -16.66
N ARG A 382 -7.47 13.06 -15.64
CA ARG A 382 -6.31 13.54 -14.86
C ARG A 382 -5.67 12.42 -14.05
N LEU A 383 -6.48 11.57 -13.40
CA LEU A 383 -5.99 10.42 -12.63
C LEU A 383 -5.22 9.45 -13.53
N LEU A 384 -5.72 9.16 -14.74
CA LEU A 384 -4.99 8.37 -15.75
C LEU A 384 -3.66 9.03 -16.12
N ALA A 385 -3.67 10.33 -16.42
CA ALA A 385 -2.46 11.05 -16.85
C ALA A 385 -1.34 11.03 -15.79
N VAL A 386 -1.70 10.93 -14.52
CA VAL A 386 -0.74 10.94 -13.39
C VAL A 386 -0.34 9.52 -12.97
N SER A 387 -1.26 8.57 -12.97
CA SER A 387 -1.02 7.18 -12.53
C SER A 387 -0.52 6.26 -13.66
N GLY A 388 -0.80 6.61 -14.92
CA GLY A 388 -0.57 5.75 -16.08
C GLY A 388 -1.59 4.61 -16.25
N ALA A 389 -2.56 4.45 -15.34
CA ALA A 389 -3.55 3.36 -15.42
C ALA A 389 -4.91 3.71 -14.78
N ASP A 390 -5.97 3.02 -15.20
CA ASP A 390 -7.33 3.24 -14.68
C ASP A 390 -7.71 2.40 -13.46
N ALA A 391 -6.75 1.68 -12.88
CA ALA A 391 -6.99 0.78 -11.75
C ALA A 391 -7.57 1.53 -10.52
N ASP A 392 -7.04 2.72 -10.21
CA ASP A 392 -7.52 3.53 -9.09
C ASP A 392 -8.97 4.00 -9.34
N ALA A 393 -9.28 4.53 -10.53
CA ALA A 393 -10.63 4.98 -10.89
C ALA A 393 -11.67 3.84 -10.85
N LEU A 394 -11.30 2.66 -11.35
CA LEU A 394 -12.15 1.46 -11.30
C LEU A 394 -12.40 0.99 -9.86
N THR A 395 -11.40 1.10 -8.99
CA THR A 395 -11.53 0.78 -7.56
C THR A 395 -12.48 1.74 -6.85
N GLU A 396 -12.39 3.04 -7.14
CA GLU A 396 -13.33 4.04 -6.62
C GLU A 396 -14.76 3.74 -7.07
N ILE A 397 -15.00 3.45 -8.36
CA ILE A 397 -16.33 3.10 -8.88
C ILE A 397 -16.91 1.86 -8.18
N ARG A 398 -16.10 0.80 -7.99
CA ARG A 398 -16.53 -0.41 -7.27
C ARG A 398 -16.93 -0.09 -5.84
N THR A 399 -16.13 0.71 -5.15
CA THR A 399 -16.41 1.15 -3.76
C THR A 399 -17.77 1.83 -3.66
N VAL A 400 -18.09 2.78 -4.56
CA VAL A 400 -19.40 3.46 -4.55
C VAL A 400 -20.54 2.51 -4.89
N ARG A 401 -20.34 1.62 -5.87
CA ARG A 401 -21.35 0.65 -6.28
C ARG A 401 -21.72 -0.29 -5.13
N ASP A 402 -20.72 -0.83 -4.44
CA ASP A 402 -20.92 -1.80 -3.38
C ASP A 402 -21.62 -1.13 -2.18
N LEU A 403 -21.26 0.13 -1.87
CA LEU A 403 -21.97 0.94 -0.89
C LEU A 403 -23.45 1.15 -1.27
N LEU A 404 -23.75 1.53 -2.52
CA LEU A 404 -25.14 1.71 -2.98
C LEU A 404 -25.93 0.40 -2.99
N ALA A 405 -25.29 -0.71 -3.36
CA ALA A 405 -25.93 -2.02 -3.42
C ALA A 405 -26.32 -2.58 -2.04
N SER A 406 -25.61 -2.18 -0.98
CA SER A 406 -25.93 -2.57 0.40
C SER A 406 -27.13 -1.81 1.01
N THR A 407 -27.66 -0.78 0.32
CA THR A 407 -28.82 -0.02 0.80
C THR A 407 -30.14 -0.74 0.51
N THR A 408 -31.12 -0.59 1.40
CA THR A 408 -32.44 -1.27 1.30
C THR A 408 -33.25 -0.86 0.06
N ALA A 409 -32.97 0.32 -0.50
CA ALA A 409 -33.56 0.83 -1.73
C ALA A 409 -32.45 1.47 -2.59
N PRO A 410 -31.77 0.69 -3.45
CA PRO A 410 -30.63 1.17 -4.21
C PRO A 410 -31.04 2.21 -5.26
N ASP A 411 -30.26 3.29 -5.35
CA ASP A 411 -30.43 4.32 -6.39
C ASP A 411 -29.98 3.76 -7.75
N LEU A 412 -30.95 3.28 -8.53
CA LEU A 412 -30.73 2.71 -9.87
C LEU A 412 -30.15 3.73 -10.86
N VAL A 413 -30.44 5.03 -10.69
CA VAL A 413 -29.90 6.08 -11.56
C VAL A 413 -28.42 6.26 -11.29
N ALA A 414 -28.02 6.29 -10.02
CA ALA A 414 -26.61 6.33 -9.63
C ALA A 414 -25.86 5.08 -10.10
N LEU A 415 -26.43 3.89 -9.91
CA LEU A 415 -25.83 2.62 -10.39
C LEU A 415 -25.65 2.59 -11.91
N THR A 416 -26.63 3.11 -12.67
CA THR A 416 -26.53 3.20 -14.13
C THR A 416 -25.41 4.15 -14.56
N LYS A 417 -25.28 5.31 -13.90
CA LYS A 417 -24.14 6.23 -14.15
C LYS A 417 -22.81 5.55 -13.87
N LEU A 418 -22.68 4.83 -12.75
CA LEU A 418 -21.46 4.09 -12.42
C LEU A 418 -21.12 3.05 -13.50
N ALA A 419 -22.12 2.33 -14.03
CA ALA A 419 -21.92 1.37 -15.10
C ALA A 419 -21.39 2.05 -16.38
N ILE A 420 -21.97 3.19 -16.79
CA ILE A 420 -21.52 3.95 -17.96
C ILE A 420 -20.05 4.39 -17.81
N HIS A 421 -19.68 4.93 -16.65
CA HIS A 421 -18.29 5.35 -16.40
C HIS A 421 -17.34 4.16 -16.34
N ARG A 422 -17.75 3.05 -15.73
CA ARG A 422 -16.95 1.81 -15.71
C ARG A 422 -16.68 1.29 -17.11
N ASP A 423 -17.72 1.22 -17.94
CA ASP A 423 -17.64 0.66 -19.28
C ASP A 423 -16.75 1.55 -20.17
N ARG A 424 -16.85 2.88 -20.04
CA ARG A 424 -15.91 3.81 -20.69
C ARG A 424 -14.45 3.53 -20.32
N LEU A 425 -14.14 3.29 -19.04
CA LEU A 425 -12.77 3.00 -18.61
C LEU A 425 -12.29 1.65 -19.16
N TYR A 426 -13.17 0.64 -19.22
CA TYR A 426 -12.85 -0.64 -19.87
C TYR A 426 -12.58 -0.49 -21.36
N ASP A 427 -13.45 0.23 -22.09
CA ASP A 427 -13.30 0.48 -23.52
C ASP A 427 -12.01 1.24 -23.82
N ARG A 428 -11.66 2.22 -22.98
CA ARG A 428 -10.39 2.95 -23.09
C ARG A 428 -9.18 2.02 -22.92
N ASN A 429 -9.20 1.13 -21.93
CA ASN A 429 -8.10 0.19 -21.69
C ASN A 429 -8.02 -0.91 -22.77
N ALA A 430 -9.13 -1.26 -23.41
CA ALA A 430 -9.17 -2.22 -24.51
C ALA A 430 -8.59 -1.66 -25.82
N ASN A 431 -8.58 -0.33 -25.98
CA ASN A 431 -8.14 0.36 -27.18
C ASN A 431 -6.70 0.92 -27.09
N VAL A 432 -5.84 0.36 -26.23
CA VAL A 432 -4.41 0.72 -26.18
C VAL A 432 -3.72 0.20 -27.46
N PRO A 433 -3.11 1.07 -28.28
CA PRO A 433 -2.39 0.63 -29.47
C PRO A 433 -1.24 -0.33 -29.11
N VAL A 434 -1.06 -1.38 -29.89
CA VAL A 434 0.01 -2.40 -29.73
C VAL A 434 1.42 -1.81 -29.89
N GLU A 435 1.52 -0.55 -30.30
CA GLU A 435 2.76 0.20 -30.51
C GLU A 435 3.05 1.14 -29.32
N LEU A 436 3.29 0.58 -28.12
CA LEU A 436 4.02 1.31 -27.09
C LEU A 436 5.51 0.98 -27.25
N PRO A 437 6.40 1.98 -27.43
CA PRO A 437 7.83 1.72 -27.45
C PRO A 437 8.24 1.25 -26.06
N TRP A 438 8.68 -0.01 -25.98
CA TRP A 438 9.40 -0.55 -24.85
C TRP A 438 10.49 0.44 -24.40
N PRO A 439 10.46 0.98 -23.17
CA PRO A 439 11.60 1.70 -22.64
C PRO A 439 12.68 0.65 -22.39
N GLY A 440 13.67 0.57 -23.28
CA GLY A 440 14.86 -0.25 -23.07
C GLY A 440 15.51 0.07 -21.72
N PRO A 441 16.33 -0.85 -21.17
CA PRO A 441 16.96 -0.66 -19.87
C PRO A 441 17.81 0.64 -19.83
N PRO A 442 17.90 1.31 -18.66
CA PRO A 442 18.35 2.71 -18.51
C PRO A 442 19.84 2.98 -18.75
N TRP A 443 20.57 2.11 -19.45
CA TRP A 443 22.00 2.28 -19.75
C TRP A 443 22.35 2.29 -21.24
N ALA A 444 21.37 2.17 -22.14
CA ALA A 444 21.61 2.24 -23.58
C ALA A 444 21.69 3.69 -24.10
N THR A 445 22.65 4.46 -23.60
CA THR A 445 23.20 5.63 -24.31
C THR A 445 24.69 5.44 -24.47
N THR A 446 25.09 4.69 -25.49
CA THR A 446 26.43 4.77 -26.05
C THR A 446 26.36 5.53 -27.35
N THR A 447 26.92 6.74 -27.32
CA THR A 447 27.37 7.53 -28.47
C THR A 447 28.02 6.66 -29.53
N ALA A 448 27.42 6.59 -30.72
CA ALA A 448 28.07 6.02 -31.90
C ALA A 448 29.07 7.04 -32.47
N PRO A 449 30.29 6.63 -32.86
CA PRO A 449 31.24 7.52 -33.52
C PRO A 449 30.86 7.74 -34.99
N SER A 450 31.04 8.97 -35.48
CA SER A 450 30.77 9.39 -36.86
C SER A 450 31.54 8.55 -37.90
N PRO A 451 30.93 8.18 -39.04
CA PRO A 451 31.63 7.45 -40.09
C PRO A 451 32.56 8.38 -40.89
N GLN A 452 33.83 7.99 -41.02
CA GLN A 452 34.77 8.59 -41.98
C GLN A 452 34.33 8.28 -43.43
N PRO A 453 34.50 9.21 -44.39
CA PRO A 453 34.19 8.95 -45.78
C PRO A 453 35.27 8.10 -46.45
N ALA A 454 34.84 7.11 -47.23
CA ALA A 454 35.67 6.25 -48.06
C ALA A 454 36.35 7.03 -49.20
N PRO A 455 37.54 6.60 -49.67
CA PRO A 455 38.30 7.30 -50.71
C PRO A 455 37.75 7.01 -52.12
N SER A 456 37.66 8.06 -52.93
CA SER A 456 37.31 7.99 -54.36
C SER A 456 38.44 7.34 -55.19
N PRO A 457 38.11 6.56 -56.24
CA PRO A 457 39.10 6.01 -57.15
C PRO A 457 39.62 7.07 -58.14
N SER A 458 40.89 6.92 -58.48
CA SER A 458 41.77 7.81 -59.24
C SER A 458 41.38 7.99 -60.71
N SER A 459 41.63 9.19 -61.25
CA SER A 459 41.87 9.42 -62.68
C SER A 459 43.00 10.43 -62.92
N THR A 460 44.18 9.89 -63.22
CA THR A 460 45.09 10.18 -64.35
C THR A 460 45.64 11.60 -64.63
N THR A 461 46.99 11.66 -64.71
CA THR A 461 47.88 12.54 -65.52
C THR A 461 47.92 14.05 -65.21
N ALA A 462 49.08 14.73 -65.14
CA ALA A 462 50.43 14.47 -65.64
C ALA A 462 51.50 15.02 -64.69
#